data_AF-V9L9T6-F1
#
_entry.id   AF-V9L9T6-F1
#
_cell.length_a   1.000
_cell.length_b   1.000
_cell.length_c   1.000
_cell.angle_alpha   90.00
_cell.angle_beta   90.00
_cell.angle_gamma   90.00
#
_symmetry.space_group_name_H-M   'P 1'
#
loop_
_entity.id
_entity.type
_entity.pdbx_description
1 polymer ?
#
loop_
_entity_poly.entity_id
_entity_poly.type
_entity_poly.pdbx_seq_one_letter_code
_entity_poly.pdbx_strand_id
1 'polypeptide(L)'
;MLESEEGEFFLKVLIPSYAAGSIIGKGGQTIVQLQKETAATIKLSKSKDFYPGTTERVCLIQGTVEALNAVHDFIAEKVREMPQNVGKAEPVNILQPQTNVNPDRVKQAKLIVPNSTAGLIIGKGGGTVKAVMEHSGAWVQLSQKPEGINLQERVVTVSGESEQNRKAVELIIQKIQEDPQSGSCLNISYANISGPVANSNPTGSPYANSA
;
A
#
# COMPACT_ATOMS: atom_id res chain seq x y z
N MET A 1 -5.69 34.03 4.36
CA MET A 1 -5.42 33.09 3.26
C MET A 1 -4.22 32.29 3.74
N LEU A 2 -4.45 31.10 4.29
CA LEU A 2 -3.37 30.27 4.83
C LEU A 2 -2.63 29.70 3.61
N GLU A 3 -1.38 30.12 3.43
CA GLU A 3 -0.45 29.43 2.53
C GLU A 3 -0.35 28.00 3.05
N SER A 4 -0.87 27.03 2.27
CA SER A 4 -0.62 25.62 2.52
C SER A 4 0.89 25.45 2.46
N GLU A 5 1.55 25.18 3.59
CA GLU A 5 2.98 24.85 3.58
C GLU A 5 3.19 23.72 2.57
N GLU A 6 4.03 23.97 1.56
CA GLU A 6 4.48 23.00 0.56
C GLU A 6 5.38 21.95 1.24
N GLY A 7 4.77 21.14 2.10
CA GLY A 7 5.44 20.05 2.79
C GLY A 7 5.64 18.87 1.85
N GLU A 8 6.83 18.28 1.88
CA GLU A 8 7.07 16.97 1.29
C GLU A 8 6.69 15.87 2.29
N PHE A 9 5.88 14.92 1.82
CA PHE A 9 5.42 13.78 2.60
C PHE A 9 5.89 12.48 1.94
N PHE A 10 5.79 11.39 2.70
CA PHE A 10 6.17 10.06 2.26
C PHE A 10 4.98 9.12 2.28
N LEU A 11 4.78 8.38 1.19
CA LEU A 11 3.79 7.31 1.10
C LEU A 11 4.49 6.01 0.71
N LYS A 12 4.24 4.95 1.45
CA LYS A 12 4.66 3.61 1.05
C LYS A 12 3.49 2.76 0.62
N VAL A 13 3.64 2.10 -0.52
CA VAL A 13 2.61 1.26 -1.14
C VAL A 13 3.17 -0.13 -1.40
N LEU A 14 2.41 -1.16 -1.02
CA LEU A 14 2.73 -2.53 -1.41
C LEU A 14 2.28 -2.80 -2.84
N ILE A 15 3.20 -3.33 -3.63
CA ILE A 15 3.04 -3.57 -5.06
C ILE A 15 3.12 -5.06 -5.34
N PRO A 16 2.08 -5.69 -5.89
CA PRO A 16 2.16 -7.09 -6.28
C PRO A 16 3.19 -7.25 -7.41
N SER A 17 3.91 -8.37 -7.39
CA SER A 17 5.02 -8.61 -8.32
C SER A 17 4.61 -8.52 -9.80
N TYR A 18 3.37 -8.87 -10.14
CA TYR A 18 2.85 -8.78 -11.51
C TYR A 18 2.69 -7.33 -12.01
N ALA A 19 2.38 -6.38 -11.13
CA ALA A 19 2.15 -4.97 -11.49
C ALA A 19 3.46 -4.15 -11.50
N ALA A 20 4.49 -4.62 -10.79
CA ALA A 20 5.74 -3.87 -10.68
C ALA A 20 6.42 -3.59 -12.03
N GLY A 21 6.30 -4.51 -12.99
CA GLY A 21 6.88 -4.36 -14.33
C GLY A 21 6.23 -3.23 -15.13
N SER A 22 4.90 -3.11 -15.10
CA SER A 22 4.17 -2.05 -15.82
C SER A 22 4.32 -0.68 -15.17
N ILE A 23 4.52 -0.63 -13.84
CA ILE A 23 4.84 0.61 -13.12
C ILE A 23 6.25 1.13 -13.50
N ILE A 24 7.25 0.25 -13.57
CA ILE A 24 8.62 0.64 -13.94
C ILE A 24 8.69 1.02 -15.44
N GLY A 25 8.07 0.20 -16.31
CA GLY A 25 8.15 0.36 -17.76
C GLY A 25 9.46 -0.16 -18.36
N LYS A 26 9.49 -0.27 -19.70
CA LYS A 26 10.68 -0.71 -20.44
C LYS A 26 11.84 0.27 -20.20
N GLY A 27 12.97 -0.23 -19.71
CA GLY A 27 14.13 0.60 -19.37
C GLY A 27 13.88 1.66 -18.29
N GLY A 28 12.80 1.53 -17.50
CA GLY A 28 12.44 2.52 -16.49
C GLY A 28 11.71 3.77 -17.02
N GLN A 29 11.33 3.79 -18.31
CA GLN A 29 10.73 4.99 -18.92
C GLN A 29 9.46 5.45 -18.22
N THR A 30 8.57 4.52 -17.84
CA THR A 30 7.27 4.86 -17.24
C THR A 30 7.44 5.50 -15.86
N ILE A 31 8.26 4.91 -14.98
CA ILE A 31 8.50 5.49 -13.64
C ILE A 31 9.28 6.80 -13.71
N VAL A 32 10.18 6.98 -14.68
CA VAL A 32 10.89 8.26 -14.90
C VAL A 32 9.91 9.34 -15.38
N GLN A 33 9.03 9.01 -16.31
CA GLN A 33 8.01 9.95 -16.80
C GLN A 33 7.04 10.34 -15.68
N LEU A 34 6.57 9.38 -14.88
CA LEU A 34 5.68 9.62 -13.76
C LEU A 34 6.31 10.54 -12.70
N GLN A 35 7.59 10.34 -12.36
CA GLN A 35 8.34 11.24 -11.48
C GLN A 35 8.43 12.66 -12.06
N LYS A 36 8.66 12.79 -13.36
CA LYS A 36 8.75 14.09 -14.03
C LYS A 36 7.41 14.83 -14.04
N GLU A 37 6.31 14.13 -14.29
CA GLU A 37 4.97 14.73 -14.36
C GLU A 37 4.42 15.14 -13.00
N THR A 38 4.74 14.36 -11.95
CA THR A 38 4.23 14.59 -10.59
C THR A 38 5.19 15.36 -9.71
N ALA A 39 6.42 15.61 -10.17
CA ALA A 39 7.55 16.07 -9.36
C ALA A 39 7.87 15.18 -8.14
N ALA A 40 7.31 13.97 -8.05
CA ALA A 40 7.58 13.03 -6.98
C ALA A 40 8.92 12.31 -7.20
N THR A 41 9.55 11.88 -6.12
CA THR A 41 10.60 10.85 -6.15
C THR A 41 9.97 9.49 -5.86
N ILE A 42 10.20 8.50 -6.73
CA ILE A 42 9.60 7.16 -6.61
C ILE A 42 10.71 6.11 -6.59
N LYS A 43 10.77 5.31 -5.53
CA LYS A 43 11.73 4.21 -5.36
C LYS A 43 11.01 2.90 -5.10
N LEU A 44 11.36 1.85 -5.82
CA LEU A 44 10.78 0.52 -5.66
C LEU A 44 11.84 -0.45 -5.13
N SER A 45 11.47 -1.29 -4.13
CA SER A 45 12.34 -2.35 -3.60
C SER A 45 12.84 -3.28 -4.71
N LYS A 46 13.97 -3.97 -4.53
CA LYS A 46 14.51 -4.84 -5.59
C LYS A 46 13.56 -5.99 -5.93
N SER A 47 13.79 -6.64 -7.07
CA SER A 47 13.09 -7.89 -7.38
C SER A 47 13.35 -8.91 -6.27
N LYS A 48 12.31 -9.61 -5.81
CA LYS A 48 12.32 -10.56 -4.68
C LYS A 48 12.65 -9.94 -3.30
N ASP A 49 12.69 -8.61 -3.19
CA ASP A 49 12.78 -7.90 -1.92
C ASP A 49 11.38 -7.47 -1.48
N PHE A 50 10.75 -8.32 -0.67
CA PHE A 50 9.34 -8.21 -0.30
C PHE A 50 9.16 -7.67 1.10
N TYR A 51 8.02 -7.02 1.33
CA TYR A 51 7.61 -6.70 2.68
C TYR A 51 7.40 -7.99 3.50
N PRO A 52 7.81 -8.04 4.77
CA PRO A 52 7.74 -9.26 5.58
C PRO A 52 6.31 -9.84 5.61
N GLY A 53 6.17 -11.14 5.32
CA GLY A 53 4.85 -11.80 5.30
C GLY A 53 4.05 -11.58 4.02
N THR A 54 4.68 -11.06 2.97
CA THR A 54 4.04 -10.84 1.67
C THR A 54 4.93 -11.35 0.53
N THR A 55 4.35 -11.35 -0.67
CA THR A 55 5.06 -11.44 -1.96
C THR A 55 4.99 -10.11 -2.72
N GLU A 56 4.86 -9.00 -1.97
CA GLU A 56 4.65 -7.66 -2.49
C GLU A 56 5.91 -6.81 -2.27
N ARG A 57 6.31 -6.07 -3.32
CA ARG A 57 7.43 -5.12 -3.29
C ARG A 57 6.99 -3.83 -2.61
N VAL A 58 7.94 -3.06 -2.09
CA VAL A 58 7.65 -1.78 -1.41
C VAL A 58 7.98 -0.63 -2.35
N CYS A 59 6.98 0.19 -2.67
CA CYS A 59 7.15 1.46 -3.38
C CYS A 59 7.15 2.59 -2.36
N LEU A 60 8.20 3.40 -2.34
CA LEU A 60 8.29 4.64 -1.57
C LEU A 60 8.11 5.81 -2.53
N ILE A 61 7.18 6.69 -2.20
CA ILE A 61 6.87 7.91 -2.92
C ILE A 61 7.18 9.08 -1.97
N GLN A 62 7.90 10.09 -2.45
CA GLN A 62 8.15 11.34 -1.76
C GLN A 62 7.67 12.50 -2.64
N GLY A 63 6.91 13.43 -2.08
CA GLY A 63 6.43 14.62 -2.79
C GLY A 63 5.30 15.33 -2.05
N THR A 64 4.63 16.26 -2.72
CA THR A 64 3.45 16.94 -2.17
C THR A 64 2.25 15.99 -2.02
N VAL A 65 1.22 16.40 -1.29
CA VAL A 65 -0.02 15.63 -1.14
C VAL A 65 -0.64 15.30 -2.50
N GLU A 66 -0.64 16.24 -3.43
CA GLU A 66 -1.14 16.07 -4.80
C GLU A 66 -0.30 15.03 -5.55
N ALA A 67 1.03 15.10 -5.42
CA ALA A 67 1.94 14.15 -6.04
C ALA A 67 1.75 12.73 -5.47
N LEU A 68 1.58 12.58 -4.15
CA LEU A 68 1.32 11.29 -3.51
C LEU A 68 0.02 10.66 -4.03
N ASN A 69 -1.06 11.44 -4.12
CA ASN A 69 -2.34 10.97 -4.65
C ASN A 69 -2.22 10.56 -6.13
N ALA A 70 -1.61 11.41 -6.97
CA ALA A 70 -1.46 11.14 -8.40
C ALA A 70 -0.63 9.87 -8.68
N VAL A 71 0.49 9.70 -7.97
CA VAL A 71 1.32 8.49 -8.09
C VAL A 71 0.58 7.25 -7.59
N HIS A 72 -0.16 7.36 -6.48
CA HIS A 72 -0.97 6.27 -5.97
C HIS A 72 -2.08 5.85 -6.96
N ASP A 73 -2.79 6.80 -7.57
CA ASP A 73 -3.84 6.52 -8.55
C ASP A 73 -3.29 5.75 -9.75
N PHE A 74 -2.13 6.17 -10.28
CA PHE A 74 -1.42 5.45 -11.33
C PHE A 74 -1.05 4.01 -10.92
N ILE A 75 -0.53 3.83 -9.71
CA ILE A 75 -0.19 2.51 -9.17
C ILE A 75 -1.44 1.63 -9.05
N ALA A 76 -2.53 2.17 -8.53
CA ALA A 76 -3.78 1.44 -8.35
C ALA A 76 -4.36 0.96 -9.69
N GLU A 77 -4.24 1.76 -10.76
CA GLU A 77 -4.58 1.35 -12.12
C GLU A 77 -3.74 0.15 -12.56
N LYS A 78 -2.42 0.20 -12.40
CA LYS A 78 -1.51 -0.92 -12.77
C LYS A 78 -1.71 -2.19 -11.94
N VAL A 79 -2.14 -2.05 -10.69
CA VAL A 79 -2.52 -3.19 -9.85
C VAL A 79 -3.81 -3.86 -10.33
N ARG A 80 -4.74 -3.08 -10.88
CA ARG A 80 -6.03 -3.56 -11.41
C ARG A 80 -5.90 -4.24 -12.76
N GLU A 81 -4.90 -3.87 -13.55
CA GLU A 81 -4.49 -4.54 -14.79
C GLU A 81 -3.91 -5.94 -14.49
N MET A 82 -4.74 -6.86 -13.98
CA MET A 82 -4.35 -8.25 -13.79
C MET A 82 -4.06 -8.87 -15.16
N PRO A 83 -2.93 -9.56 -15.36
CA PRO A 83 -2.62 -10.17 -16.64
C PRO A 83 -3.68 -11.22 -17.00
N GLN A 84 -4.38 -11.02 -18.12
CA GLN A 84 -5.41 -11.94 -18.63
C GLN A 84 -4.87 -13.34 -19.00
N ASN A 85 -3.54 -13.55 -18.95
CA ASN A 85 -2.89 -14.80 -19.34
C ASN A 85 -2.72 -15.85 -18.23
N VAL A 86 -3.28 -15.65 -17.03
CA VAL A 86 -3.32 -16.72 -16.01
C VAL A 86 -4.46 -17.74 -16.28
N GLY A 87 -5.25 -17.52 -17.34
CA GLY A 87 -6.36 -18.40 -17.74
C GLY A 87 -6.04 -19.52 -18.74
N LYS A 88 -4.81 -19.64 -19.24
CA LYS A 88 -4.41 -20.84 -19.99
C LYS A 88 -3.74 -21.81 -19.02
N ALA A 89 -4.50 -22.81 -18.60
CA ALA A 89 -3.98 -23.98 -17.93
C ALA A 89 -2.93 -24.64 -18.82
N GLU A 90 -1.66 -24.30 -18.62
CA GLU A 90 -0.57 -25.19 -19.02
C GLU A 90 -0.57 -26.39 -18.06
N PRO A 91 -0.34 -27.61 -18.56
CA PRO A 91 -0.40 -28.81 -17.75
C PRO A 91 0.57 -28.70 -16.57
N VAL A 92 0.04 -29.03 -15.40
CA VAL A 92 0.65 -28.93 -14.08
C VAL A 92 2.06 -29.53 -14.07
N ASN A 93 3.08 -28.69 -14.01
CA ASN A 93 4.43 -29.12 -13.67
C ASN A 93 4.58 -29.01 -12.15
N ILE A 94 4.74 -30.16 -11.47
CA ILE A 94 4.63 -30.36 -10.01
C ILE A 94 5.77 -29.66 -9.21
N LEU A 95 6.60 -28.85 -9.87
CA LEU A 95 7.86 -28.30 -9.33
C LEU A 95 7.95 -26.76 -9.36
N GLN A 96 6.88 -26.02 -9.66
CA GLN A 96 6.86 -24.56 -9.48
C GLN A 96 5.95 -24.14 -8.33
N PRO A 97 6.40 -23.27 -7.40
CA PRO A 97 5.53 -22.66 -6.41
C PRO A 97 4.47 -21.82 -7.15
N GLN A 98 3.23 -22.30 -7.14
CA GLN A 98 2.07 -21.62 -7.71
C GLN A 98 1.91 -20.28 -6.99
N THR A 99 2.14 -19.16 -7.68
CA THR A 99 1.74 -17.85 -7.19
C THR A 99 0.24 -17.74 -7.32
N ASN A 100 -0.51 -18.29 -6.36
CA ASN A 100 -1.95 -18.06 -6.26
C ASN A 100 -2.18 -16.55 -6.06
N VAL A 101 -2.47 -15.83 -7.14
CA VAL A 101 -2.81 -14.42 -7.08
C VAL A 101 -4.21 -14.34 -6.46
N ASN A 102 -4.31 -13.74 -5.27
CA ASN A 102 -5.60 -13.50 -4.63
C ASN A 102 -6.43 -12.59 -5.56
N PRO A 103 -7.59 -13.04 -6.09
CA PRO A 103 -8.41 -12.24 -7.00
C PRO A 103 -8.89 -10.94 -6.35
N ASP A 104 -9.00 -10.88 -5.02
CA ASP A 104 -9.38 -9.65 -4.31
C ASP A 104 -8.29 -8.58 -4.34
N ARG A 105 -7.04 -8.96 -4.64
CA ARG A 105 -5.90 -8.03 -4.62
C ARG A 105 -6.06 -6.90 -5.64
N VAL A 106 -6.76 -7.13 -6.75
CA VAL A 106 -7.01 -6.14 -7.82
C VAL A 106 -7.95 -5.02 -7.37
N LYS A 107 -8.73 -5.27 -6.31
CA LYS A 107 -9.66 -4.31 -5.68
C LYS A 107 -9.07 -3.65 -4.44
N GLN A 108 -7.82 -3.95 -4.11
CA GLN A 108 -7.18 -3.50 -2.87
C GLN A 108 -6.06 -2.49 -3.13
N ALA A 109 -6.03 -1.43 -2.32
CA ALA A 109 -4.83 -0.64 -2.08
C ALA A 109 -4.23 -1.04 -0.73
N LYS A 110 -2.90 -1.20 -0.68
CA LYS A 110 -2.19 -1.58 0.54
C LYS A 110 -1.09 -0.57 0.80
N LEU A 111 -1.24 0.20 1.87
CA LEU A 111 -0.30 1.24 2.29
C LEU A 111 0.52 0.76 3.48
N ILE A 112 1.75 1.23 3.64
CA ILE A 112 2.54 1.04 4.85
C ILE A 112 2.69 2.39 5.52
N VAL A 113 2.33 2.48 6.79
CA VAL A 113 2.40 3.72 7.57
C VAL A 113 3.13 3.47 8.89
N PRO A 114 3.85 4.47 9.43
CA PRO A 114 4.40 4.39 10.79
C PRO A 114 3.34 4.07 11.84
N ASN A 115 3.76 3.51 12.97
CA ASN A 115 2.88 3.22 14.10
C ASN A 115 2.17 4.47 14.64
N SER A 116 2.83 5.64 14.61
CA SER A 116 2.24 6.94 14.98
C SER A 116 1.04 7.27 14.08
N THR A 117 1.24 7.22 12.76
CA THR A 117 0.20 7.49 11.77
C THR A 117 -0.93 6.46 11.84
N ALA A 118 -0.60 5.17 12.04
CA ALA A 118 -1.60 4.13 12.26
C ALA A 118 -2.50 4.44 13.47
N GLY A 119 -1.94 5.01 14.54
CA GLY A 119 -2.70 5.49 15.69
C GLY A 119 -3.69 6.59 15.33
N LEU A 120 -3.28 7.56 14.50
CA LEU A 120 -4.16 8.63 14.01
C LEU A 120 -5.27 8.12 13.10
N ILE A 121 -4.94 7.21 12.17
CA ILE A 121 -5.90 6.58 11.26
C ILE A 121 -6.96 5.79 12.04
N ILE A 122 -6.56 5.05 13.08
CA ILE A 122 -7.51 4.32 13.93
C ILE A 122 -8.36 5.32 14.73
N GLY A 123 -7.72 6.28 15.39
CA GLY A 123 -8.37 7.24 16.28
C GLY A 123 -8.89 6.62 17.57
N LYS A 124 -9.38 7.47 18.49
CA LYS A 124 -9.93 7.02 19.77
C LYS A 124 -11.13 6.09 19.54
N GLY A 125 -11.05 4.85 20.04
CA GLY A 125 -12.11 3.84 19.89
C GLY A 125 -12.38 3.39 18.45
N GLY A 126 -11.44 3.62 17.51
CA GLY A 126 -11.66 3.32 16.09
C GLY A 126 -12.52 4.37 15.36
N GLY A 127 -12.79 5.53 15.98
CA GLY A 127 -13.67 6.55 15.40
C GLY A 127 -13.19 7.11 14.06
N THR A 128 -11.88 7.36 13.91
CA THR A 128 -11.33 7.91 12.67
C THR A 128 -11.42 6.92 11.53
N VAL A 129 -11.02 5.66 11.73
CA VAL A 129 -11.08 4.65 10.65
C VAL A 129 -12.53 4.36 10.23
N LYS A 130 -13.47 4.39 11.19
CA LYS A 130 -14.91 4.30 10.88
C LYS A 130 -15.39 5.47 10.02
N ALA A 131 -14.99 6.70 10.35
CA ALA A 131 -15.30 7.86 9.53
C ALA A 131 -14.67 7.76 8.13
N VAL A 132 -13.43 7.26 8.01
CA VAL A 132 -12.80 7.02 6.69
C VAL A 132 -13.63 6.03 5.87
N MET A 133 -14.06 4.92 6.46
CA MET A 133 -14.93 3.94 5.78
C MET A 133 -16.29 4.52 5.39
N GLU A 134 -16.91 5.31 6.28
CA GLU A 134 -18.20 5.96 6.02
C GLU A 134 -18.12 6.97 4.86
N HIS A 135 -17.12 7.85 4.85
CA HIS A 135 -16.99 8.90 3.83
C HIS A 135 -16.51 8.38 2.47
N SER A 136 -15.74 7.30 2.46
CA SER A 136 -15.19 6.73 1.22
C SER A 136 -16.08 5.61 0.63
N GLY A 137 -16.87 4.95 1.47
CA GLY A 137 -17.54 3.69 1.13
C GLY A 137 -16.61 2.49 0.95
N ALA A 138 -15.30 2.67 1.18
CA ALA A 138 -14.33 1.58 1.14
C ALA A 138 -14.27 0.85 2.48
N TRP A 139 -13.89 -0.43 2.43
CA TRP A 139 -13.49 -1.17 3.62
C TRP A 139 -12.04 -0.87 3.95
N VAL A 140 -11.74 -0.47 5.19
CA VAL A 140 -10.38 -0.13 5.64
C VAL A 140 -10.00 -0.96 6.87
N GLN A 141 -8.85 -1.63 6.81
CA GLN A 141 -8.33 -2.46 7.91
C GLN A 141 -6.83 -2.27 8.08
N LEU A 142 -6.36 -2.22 9.33
CA LEU A 142 -4.93 -2.17 9.65
C LEU A 142 -4.46 -3.55 10.14
N SER A 143 -3.26 -3.96 9.73
CA SER A 143 -2.63 -5.20 10.17
C SER A 143 -2.37 -5.19 11.68
N GLN A 144 -2.43 -6.35 12.33
CA GLN A 144 -1.94 -6.47 13.71
C GLN A 144 -0.41 -6.34 13.75
N LYS A 145 0.14 -5.98 14.91
CA LYS A 145 1.60 -5.99 15.09
C LYS A 145 2.08 -7.45 15.03
N PRO A 146 3.07 -7.79 14.19
CA PRO A 146 3.60 -9.14 14.16
C PRO A 146 4.19 -9.57 15.50
N GLU A 147 3.79 -10.74 16.00
CA GLU A 147 4.49 -11.37 17.12
C GLU A 147 5.90 -11.80 16.65
N GLY A 148 6.94 -11.38 17.38
CA GLY A 148 8.33 -11.74 17.08
C GLY A 148 9.06 -10.82 16.10
N ILE A 149 8.39 -9.87 15.43
CA ILE A 149 9.04 -8.85 14.59
C ILE A 149 8.52 -7.47 14.97
N ASN A 150 9.37 -6.67 15.62
CA ASN A 150 9.03 -5.33 16.08
C ASN A 150 9.22 -4.29 14.95
N LEU A 151 8.37 -4.34 13.93
CA LEU A 151 8.32 -3.29 12.90
C LEU A 151 7.69 -2.01 13.49
N GLN A 152 8.26 -0.85 13.16
CA GLN A 152 7.74 0.46 13.58
C GLN A 152 6.63 1.00 12.66
N GLU A 153 5.99 0.11 11.92
CA GLU A 153 5.05 0.41 10.85
C GLU A 153 4.01 -0.71 10.69
N ARG A 154 2.88 -0.38 10.07
CA ARG A 154 1.74 -1.28 9.86
C ARG A 154 1.20 -1.16 8.45
N VAL A 155 0.58 -2.23 7.97
CA VAL A 155 -0.08 -2.25 6.67
C VAL A 155 -1.53 -1.81 6.84
N VAL A 156 -1.95 -0.82 6.07
CA VAL A 156 -3.34 -0.41 5.90
C VAL A 156 -3.86 -1.00 4.59
N THR A 157 -4.87 -1.86 4.66
CA THR A 157 -5.56 -2.42 3.51
C THR A 157 -6.86 -1.68 3.30
N VAL A 158 -7.03 -1.10 2.12
CA VAL A 158 -8.24 -0.44 1.63
C VAL A 158 -8.81 -1.32 0.52
N SER A 159 -10.10 -1.65 0.58
CA SER A 159 -10.77 -2.52 -0.38
C SER A 159 -12.12 -1.95 -0.80
N GLY A 160 -12.37 -1.90 -2.11
CA GLY A 160 -13.56 -1.27 -2.67
C GLY A 160 -13.41 -1.03 -4.17
N GLU A 161 -14.38 -0.31 -4.74
CA GLU A 161 -14.31 0.19 -6.12
C GLU A 161 -13.26 1.29 -6.26
N SER A 162 -12.87 1.60 -7.50
CA SER A 162 -11.76 2.53 -7.78
C SER A 162 -11.90 3.87 -7.07
N GLU A 163 -13.09 4.48 -7.14
CA GLU A 163 -13.35 5.80 -6.54
C GLU A 163 -13.39 5.72 -5.01
N GLN A 164 -13.92 4.63 -4.46
CA GLN A 164 -13.96 4.40 -3.01
C GLN A 164 -12.54 4.27 -2.45
N ASN A 165 -11.69 3.48 -3.11
CA ASN A 165 -10.29 3.33 -2.72
C ASN A 165 -9.53 4.65 -2.83
N ARG A 166 -9.71 5.38 -3.93
CA ARG A 166 -9.11 6.71 -4.13
C ARG A 166 -9.48 7.65 -2.98
N LYS A 167 -10.77 7.73 -2.65
CA LYS A 167 -11.24 8.60 -1.57
C LYS A 167 -10.70 8.19 -0.20
N ALA A 168 -10.67 6.90 0.10
CA ALA A 168 -10.11 6.40 1.35
C ALA A 168 -8.61 6.71 1.47
N VAL A 169 -7.84 6.56 0.39
CA VAL A 169 -6.41 6.85 0.39
C VAL A 169 -6.14 8.35 0.52
N GLU A 170 -6.94 9.21 -0.11
CA GLU A 170 -6.87 10.66 0.08
C GLU A 170 -7.03 11.03 1.57
N LEU A 171 -8.04 10.47 2.24
CA LEU A 171 -8.27 10.68 3.67
C LEU A 171 -7.13 10.13 4.56
N ILE A 172 -6.51 9.02 4.14
CA ILE A 172 -5.33 8.46 4.85
C ILE A 172 -4.11 9.37 4.66
N ILE A 173 -3.89 9.93 3.47
CA ILE A 173 -2.79 10.87 3.21
C ILE A 173 -2.95 12.14 4.05
N GLN A 174 -4.17 12.61 4.29
CA GLN A 174 -4.42 13.70 5.25
C GLN A 174 -3.93 13.33 6.67
N LYS A 175 -4.11 12.08 7.10
CA LYS A 175 -3.57 11.61 8.39
C LYS A 175 -2.06 11.46 8.40
N ILE A 176 -1.43 11.20 7.25
CA ILE A 176 0.03 11.26 7.10
C ILE A 176 0.52 12.71 7.27
N GLN A 177 -0.18 13.67 6.66
CA GLN A 177 0.15 15.10 6.77
C GLN A 177 0.00 15.63 8.21
N GLU A 178 -0.99 15.16 8.96
CA GLU A 178 -1.21 15.52 10.36
C GLU A 178 -0.16 14.93 11.32
N ASP A 179 0.64 13.94 10.88
CA ASP A 179 1.62 13.25 11.72
C ASP A 179 3.05 13.81 11.55
N PRO A 180 3.63 14.48 12.56
CA PRO A 180 5.03 14.93 12.52
C PRO A 180 6.05 13.79 12.35
N GLN A 181 5.67 12.56 12.66
CA GLN A 181 6.53 11.37 12.58
C GLN A 181 6.25 10.50 11.35
N SER A 182 5.45 10.97 10.39
CA SER A 182 5.10 10.25 9.16
C SER A 182 6.33 9.82 8.34
N GLY A 183 7.41 10.60 8.38
CA GLY A 183 8.68 10.30 7.70
C GLY A 183 9.63 9.35 8.43
N SER A 184 9.23 8.74 9.55
CA SER A 184 10.12 7.92 10.39
C SER A 184 10.50 6.55 9.79
N CYS A 185 9.73 6.04 8.81
CA CYS A 185 9.85 4.67 8.29
C CYS A 185 10.08 4.60 6.77
N LEU A 186 11.22 5.11 6.28
CA LEU A 186 11.53 5.19 4.84
C LEU A 186 12.16 3.92 4.24
N ASN A 187 12.32 2.86 5.04
CA ASN A 187 12.92 1.63 4.56
C ASN A 187 12.05 0.95 3.48
N ILE A 188 12.72 0.48 2.42
CA ILE A 188 12.09 -0.27 1.33
C ILE A 188 12.67 -1.69 1.17
N SER A 189 13.75 -2.03 1.89
CA SER A 189 14.41 -3.33 1.77
C SER A 189 14.31 -4.12 3.06
N TYR A 190 13.75 -5.32 3.00
CA TYR A 190 13.49 -6.17 4.17
C TYR A 190 14.20 -7.51 4.08
N ALA A 191 15.13 -7.66 3.10
CA ALA A 191 15.89 -8.88 2.84
C ALA A 191 16.63 -9.45 4.07
N ASN A 192 16.95 -8.62 5.06
CA ASN A 192 17.65 -9.03 6.28
C ASN A 192 16.72 -9.34 7.48
N ILE A 193 15.40 -9.20 7.32
CA ILE A 193 14.44 -9.47 8.39
C ILE A 193 14.02 -10.94 8.31
N SER A 194 14.52 -11.74 9.24
CA SER A 194 14.20 -13.17 9.39
C SER A 194 13.36 -13.40 10.65
N GLY A 195 12.18 -14.02 10.51
CA GLY A 195 11.31 -14.39 11.63
C GLY A 195 9.91 -14.79 11.17
N PRO A 196 9.09 -15.43 12.02
CA PRO A 196 7.67 -15.64 11.74
C PRO A 196 7.00 -14.27 11.57
N VAL A 197 6.37 -14.08 10.42
CA VAL A 197 5.75 -12.82 10.00
C VAL A 197 4.25 -12.95 10.18
N ALA A 198 3.62 -11.99 10.88
CA ALA A 198 2.17 -11.96 10.95
C ALA A 198 1.56 -11.86 9.55
N ASN A 199 0.47 -12.58 9.37
CA ASN A 199 -0.20 -12.66 8.09
C ASN A 199 -0.63 -11.26 7.66
N SER A 200 -0.15 -10.81 6.50
CA SER A 200 -0.59 -9.55 5.88
C SER A 200 -2.00 -9.66 5.29
N ASN A 201 -2.57 -10.87 5.28
CA ASN A 201 -3.97 -11.09 4.98
C ASN A 201 -4.85 -10.72 6.18
N PRO A 202 -6.09 -10.27 5.94
CA PRO A 202 -7.01 -9.89 6.99
C PRO A 202 -7.32 -11.08 7.91
N THR A 203 -6.62 -11.18 9.03
CA THR A 203 -7.13 -11.88 10.20
C THR A 203 -8.25 -10.98 10.74
N GLY A 204 -9.46 -11.52 10.89
CA GLY A 204 -10.70 -10.77 11.17
C GLY A 204 -10.51 -9.52 12.04
N SER A 205 -11.15 -8.43 11.63
CA SER A 205 -11.09 -7.15 12.33
C SER A 205 -11.74 -7.29 13.73
N PRO A 206 -11.08 -6.88 14.83
CA PRO A 206 -11.74 -6.77 16.13
C PRO A 206 -12.85 -5.70 16.17
N TYR A 207 -13.01 -4.93 15.07
CA TYR A 207 -14.06 -3.93 14.89
C TYR A 207 -15.12 -4.37 13.87
N ALA A 208 -15.04 -5.60 13.36
CA ALA A 208 -16.16 -6.19 12.64
C ALA A 208 -17.26 -6.47 13.67
N ASN A 209 -18.29 -5.62 13.69
CA ASN A 209 -19.49 -5.87 14.48
C ASN A 209 -19.98 -7.29 14.21
N SER A 210 -20.11 -8.07 15.27
CA SER A 210 -20.88 -9.30 15.23
C SER A 210 -22.34 -8.89 15.36
N ALA A 211 -23.08 -8.98 14.23
CA ALA A 211 -24.53 -8.88 14.11
C ALA A 211 -25.21 -7.58 14.57
#